data_AF-A0A0L9TYG9-F1
#
_entry.id   AF-A0A0L9TYG9-F1
#
_cell.length_a   1.000
_cell.length_b   1.000
_cell.length_c   1.000
_cell.angle_alpha   90.00
_cell.angle_beta   90.00
_cell.angle_gamma   90.00
#
_symmetry.space_group_name_H-M   'P 1'
#
loop_
_entity.id
_entity.type
_entity.pdbx_description
1 polymer ?
#
loop_
_entity_poly.entity_id
_entity_poly.type
_entity_poly.pdbx_seq_one_letter_code
_entity_poly.pdbx_strand_id
1 'polypeptide(L)'
;MAEETERYSCSKLLIPNAHTAKEQPIFVKVTWFPTHFHLAVTDGLTAWHCHPSEEEVKQRAAQWDLAVSEYLDLSGRYLGLQQQGSVYAFDDAGDGHKRLSWTFEKEGITMLWRWKCLLSPDSKKSNVEILDFLMGSNDNISGKVVGENELFEKMKVEAEKCLAQSERIANERLEFESEIYAKVGPEDE
;
A
#
# COMPACT_ATOMS: atom_id res chain seq x y z
N MET A 1 -4.46 -10.92 24.38
CA MET A 1 -5.55 -10.33 23.56
C MET A 1 -4.86 -9.70 22.38
N ALA A 2 -5.10 -10.18 21.17
CA ALA A 2 -4.52 -9.54 19.99
C ALA A 2 -5.17 -8.16 19.85
N GLU A 3 -4.38 -7.08 19.88
CA GLU A 3 -4.87 -5.75 19.57
C GLU A 3 -5.41 -5.77 18.13
N GLU A 4 -6.70 -5.52 17.97
CA GLU A 4 -7.31 -5.29 16.67
C GLU A 4 -6.67 -4.04 16.07
N THR A 5 -5.61 -4.25 15.28
CA THR A 5 -4.81 -3.14 14.76
C THR A 5 -5.54 -2.57 13.56
N GLU A 6 -6.09 -1.37 13.72
CA GLU A 6 -6.62 -0.58 12.62
C GLU A 6 -5.53 -0.38 11.57
N ARG A 7 -5.85 -0.65 10.30
CA ARG A 7 -4.97 -0.34 9.17
C ARG A 7 -5.54 0.83 8.40
N TYR A 8 -4.68 1.66 7.85
CA TYR A 8 -5.12 2.81 7.05
C TYR A 8 -4.54 2.71 5.65
N SER A 9 -5.30 3.17 4.66
CA SER A 9 -4.80 3.40 3.30
C SER A 9 -5.28 4.75 2.81
N CYS A 10 -4.42 5.47 2.10
CA CYS A 10 -4.84 6.68 1.40
C CYS A 10 -4.29 6.68 -0.02
N SER A 11 -5.14 7.06 -0.96
CA SER A 11 -4.78 7.10 -2.38
C SER A 11 -5.42 8.28 -3.09
N LYS A 12 -4.78 8.67 -4.18
CA LYS A 12 -5.35 9.57 -5.17
C LYS A 12 -5.91 8.71 -6.30
N LEU A 13 -7.20 8.80 -6.54
CA LEU A 13 -7.87 8.15 -7.67
C LEU A 13 -8.20 9.19 -8.73
N LEU A 14 -7.93 8.85 -9.99
CA LEU A 14 -8.28 9.67 -11.15
C LEU A 14 -9.59 9.15 -11.73
N ILE A 15 -10.63 9.98 -11.63
CA ILE A 15 -11.97 9.66 -12.08
C ILE A 15 -12.22 10.31 -13.45
N PRO A 16 -12.70 9.56 -14.46
CA PRO A 16 -13.12 10.14 -15.73
C PRO A 16 -14.23 11.17 -15.51
N ASN A 17 -14.06 12.37 -16.07
CA ASN A 17 -15.09 13.39 -16.00
C ASN A 17 -16.01 13.29 -17.22
N ALA A 18 -17.31 13.14 -17.00
CA ALA A 18 -18.29 13.07 -18.09
C ALA A 18 -18.38 14.38 -18.91
N HIS A 19 -17.99 15.51 -18.34
CA HIS A 19 -18.15 16.84 -18.93
C HIS A 19 -16.85 17.43 -19.50
N THR A 20 -15.70 16.86 -19.19
CA THR A 20 -14.42 17.31 -19.72
C THR A 20 -13.54 16.11 -20.07
N ALA A 21 -12.73 16.21 -21.11
CA ALA A 21 -11.76 15.17 -21.46
C ALA A 21 -10.63 14.99 -20.42
N LYS A 22 -10.72 15.65 -19.25
CA LYS A 22 -9.73 15.62 -18.19
C LYS A 22 -10.25 14.80 -17.02
N GLU A 23 -9.42 13.88 -16.53
CA GLU A 23 -9.69 13.16 -15.30
C GLU A 23 -9.67 14.12 -14.10
N GLN A 24 -10.59 13.91 -13.16
CA GLN A 24 -10.66 14.66 -11.92
C GLN A 24 -10.09 13.81 -10.78
N PRO A 25 -9.13 14.34 -10.01
CA PRO A 25 -8.61 13.63 -8.87
C PRO A 25 -9.60 13.67 -7.71
N ILE A 26 -9.80 12.53 -7.07
CA ILE A 26 -10.35 12.43 -5.73
C ILE A 26 -9.32 11.80 -4.81
N PHE A 27 -9.35 12.16 -3.54
CA PHE A 27 -8.52 11.58 -2.50
C PHE A 27 -9.38 10.71 -1.60
N VAL A 28 -8.94 9.48 -1.40
CA VAL A 28 -9.67 8.48 -0.65
C VAL A 28 -8.83 8.04 0.53
N LYS A 29 -9.35 8.24 1.74
CA LYS A 29 -8.82 7.66 2.97
C LYS A 29 -9.73 6.51 3.38
N VAL A 30 -9.13 5.37 3.72
CA VAL A 30 -9.84 4.21 4.25
C VAL A 30 -9.23 3.80 5.57
N THR A 31 -10.09 3.53 6.55
CA THR A 31 -9.75 2.81 7.78
C THR A 31 -10.28 1.40 7.66
N TRP A 32 -9.41 0.41 7.80
CA TRP A 32 -9.70 -1.01 7.68
C TRP A 32 -9.75 -1.64 9.06
N PHE A 33 -10.86 -2.28 9.35
CA PHE A 33 -11.06 -3.15 10.50
C PHE A 33 -11.02 -4.62 10.03
N PRO A 34 -10.94 -5.59 10.94
CA PRO A 34 -10.97 -7.01 10.57
C PRO A 34 -12.27 -7.44 9.85
N THR A 35 -13.38 -6.74 10.11
CA THR A 35 -14.74 -7.11 9.69
C THR A 35 -15.38 -6.11 8.73
N HIS A 36 -14.92 -4.87 8.71
CA HIS A 36 -15.51 -3.78 7.93
C HIS A 36 -14.47 -2.70 7.60
N PHE A 37 -14.91 -1.62 6.96
CA PHE A 37 -14.06 -0.48 6.64
C PHE A 37 -14.85 0.83 6.73
N HIS A 38 -14.16 1.93 6.97
CA HIS A 38 -14.71 3.28 6.88
C HIS A 38 -13.97 4.05 5.79
N LEU A 39 -14.73 4.75 4.95
CA LEU A 39 -14.25 5.48 3.80
C LEU A 39 -14.53 6.97 3.98
N ALA A 40 -13.51 7.80 3.76
CA ALA A 40 -13.65 9.24 3.60
C ALA A 40 -13.07 9.64 2.24
N VAL A 41 -13.85 10.38 1.44
CA VAL A 41 -13.51 10.81 0.08
C VAL A 41 -13.57 12.32 0.01
N THR A 42 -12.64 12.96 -0.69
CA THR A 42 -12.67 14.40 -0.95
C THR A 42 -12.19 14.73 -2.35
N ASP A 43 -12.78 15.75 -2.97
CA ASP A 43 -12.27 16.38 -4.20
C ASP A 43 -11.47 17.67 -3.92
N GLY A 44 -11.23 17.97 -2.63
CA GLY A 44 -10.59 19.19 -2.14
C GLY A 44 -11.56 20.32 -1.80
N LEU A 45 -12.82 20.27 -2.28
CA LEU A 45 -13.86 21.23 -1.96
C LEU A 45 -14.92 20.60 -1.05
N THR A 46 -15.43 19.44 -1.45
CA THR A 46 -16.50 18.69 -0.80
C THR A 46 -15.96 17.36 -0.30
N ALA A 47 -16.50 16.87 0.82
CA ALA A 47 -16.16 15.58 1.39
C ALA A 47 -17.37 14.66 1.46
N TRP A 48 -17.12 13.35 1.37
CA TRP A 48 -18.13 12.32 1.52
C TRP A 48 -17.61 11.18 2.40
N HIS A 49 -18.52 10.50 3.10
CA HIS A 49 -18.20 9.40 3.99
C HIS A 49 -19.04 8.16 3.67
N CYS A 50 -18.44 6.98 3.77
CA CYS A 50 -19.16 5.72 3.71
C CYS A 50 -18.69 4.84 4.88
N HIS A 51 -19.59 4.59 5.83
CA HIS A 51 -19.32 3.78 7.03
C HIS A 51 -20.26 2.59 7.05
N PRO A 52 -20.02 1.58 6.19
CA PRO A 52 -20.86 0.39 6.17
C PRO A 52 -20.73 -0.41 7.47
N SER A 53 -21.85 -0.98 7.92
CA SER A 53 -21.84 -1.89 9.07
C SER A 53 -21.16 -3.22 8.72
N GLU A 54 -20.74 -3.97 9.74
CA GLU A 54 -20.17 -5.30 9.56
C GLU A 54 -21.11 -6.24 8.80
N GLU A 55 -22.41 -6.15 9.06
CA GLU A 55 -23.44 -6.93 8.39
C GLU A 55 -23.55 -6.55 6.92
N GLU A 56 -23.50 -5.26 6.58
CA GLU A 56 -23.56 -4.81 5.18
C GLU A 56 -22.33 -5.30 4.40
N VAL A 57 -21.14 -5.21 5.00
CA VAL A 57 -19.90 -5.72 4.40
C VAL A 57 -19.99 -7.24 4.22
N LYS A 58 -20.46 -7.97 5.23
CA LYS A 58 -20.65 -9.43 5.18
C LYS A 58 -21.64 -9.85 4.10
N GLN A 59 -22.77 -9.16 3.99
CA GLN A 59 -23.76 -9.40 2.93
C GLN A 59 -23.15 -9.13 1.55
N ARG A 60 -22.34 -8.07 1.41
CA ARG A 60 -21.70 -7.72 0.15
C ARG A 60 -20.63 -8.74 -0.27
N ALA A 61 -19.82 -9.21 0.68
CA ALA A 61 -18.85 -10.27 0.44
C ALA A 61 -19.53 -11.58 0.01
N ALA A 62 -20.64 -11.95 0.67
CA ALA A 62 -21.43 -13.13 0.33
C ALA A 62 -22.04 -13.07 -1.08
N GLN A 63 -22.45 -11.89 -1.56
CA GLN A 63 -22.94 -11.72 -2.94
C GLN A 63 -21.90 -12.08 -4.01
N TRP A 64 -20.62 -12.10 -3.64
CA TRP A 64 -19.51 -12.43 -4.54
C TRP A 64 -18.86 -13.76 -4.20
N ASP A 65 -19.46 -14.54 -3.31
CA ASP A 65 -18.91 -15.80 -2.81
C ASP A 65 -17.47 -15.62 -2.29
N LEU A 66 -17.24 -14.56 -1.51
CA LEU A 66 -15.96 -14.27 -0.87
C LEU A 66 -16.09 -14.34 0.66
N ALA A 67 -15.02 -14.77 1.32
CA ALA A 67 -14.88 -14.51 2.74
C ALA A 67 -14.75 -12.99 2.99
N VAL A 68 -15.16 -12.53 4.18
CA VAL A 68 -15.07 -11.10 4.55
C VAL A 68 -13.64 -10.59 4.44
N SER A 69 -12.67 -11.36 4.92
CA SER A 69 -11.24 -11.02 4.83
C SER A 69 -10.79 -10.85 3.38
N GLU A 70 -11.16 -11.76 2.48
CA GLU A 70 -10.82 -11.70 1.06
C GLU A 70 -11.46 -10.50 0.38
N TYR A 71 -12.71 -10.20 0.72
CA TYR A 71 -13.41 -9.02 0.21
C TYR A 71 -12.74 -7.71 0.66
N LEU A 72 -12.33 -7.64 1.93
CA LEU A 72 -11.61 -6.49 2.47
C LEU A 72 -10.22 -6.34 1.84
N ASP A 73 -9.47 -7.43 1.67
CA ASP A 73 -8.16 -7.40 1.03
C ASP A 73 -8.25 -7.04 -0.45
N LEU A 74 -9.25 -7.54 -1.17
CA LEU A 74 -9.58 -7.11 -2.53
C LEU A 74 -9.88 -5.61 -2.56
N SER A 75 -10.77 -5.13 -1.68
CA SER A 75 -11.13 -3.72 -1.60
C SER A 75 -9.91 -2.86 -1.27
N GLY A 76 -9.04 -3.33 -0.37
CA GLY A 76 -7.79 -2.69 0.03
C GLY A 76 -6.81 -2.50 -1.11
N ARG A 77 -6.64 -3.51 -1.97
CA ARG A 77 -5.77 -3.39 -3.15
C ARG A 77 -6.25 -2.31 -4.12
N TYR A 78 -7.55 -2.26 -4.38
CA TYR A 78 -8.12 -1.33 -5.37
C TYR A 78 -8.32 0.09 -4.86
N LEU A 79 -8.54 0.26 -3.55
CA LEU A 79 -8.63 1.58 -2.91
C LEU A 79 -7.27 2.11 -2.46
N GLY A 80 -6.29 1.24 -2.17
CA GLY A 80 -4.94 1.65 -1.80
C GLY A 80 -4.11 2.12 -2.98
N LEU A 81 -4.35 1.57 -4.17
CA LEU A 81 -3.69 1.97 -5.41
C LEU A 81 -4.62 1.73 -6.60
N GLN A 82 -4.76 2.74 -7.46
CA GLN A 82 -5.59 2.63 -8.66
C GLN A 82 -5.04 1.53 -9.58
N GLN A 83 -5.88 0.52 -9.87
CA GLN A 83 -5.49 -0.64 -10.66
C GLN A 83 -5.61 -0.37 -12.16
N GLN A 84 -4.60 -0.79 -12.94
CA GLN A 84 -4.63 -0.67 -14.39
C GLN A 84 -5.73 -1.59 -14.99
N GLY A 85 -6.45 -1.10 -15.99
CA GLY A 85 -7.55 -1.84 -16.64
C GLY A 85 -8.88 -1.83 -15.88
N SER A 86 -8.91 -1.24 -14.69
CA SER A 86 -10.15 -1.07 -13.91
C SER A 86 -10.75 0.31 -14.18
N VAL A 87 -12.06 0.38 -14.33
CA VAL A 87 -12.79 1.63 -14.60
C VAL A 87 -13.35 2.15 -13.29
N TYR A 88 -12.78 3.25 -12.79
CA TYR A 88 -13.24 3.92 -11.57
C TYR A 88 -14.27 4.99 -11.92
N ALA A 89 -15.30 5.13 -11.08
CA ALA A 89 -16.32 6.15 -11.22
C ALA A 89 -16.75 6.71 -9.85
N PHE A 90 -17.12 8.00 -9.85
CA PHE A 90 -17.61 8.70 -8.66
C PHE A 90 -18.88 9.48 -9.03
N ASP A 91 -19.95 8.71 -9.24
CA ASP A 91 -21.17 9.20 -9.87
C ASP A 91 -22.11 9.87 -8.88
N ASP A 92 -23.02 10.70 -9.40
CA ASP A 92 -24.08 11.30 -8.61
C ASP A 92 -25.05 10.24 -8.07
N ALA A 93 -25.36 10.32 -6.77
CA ALA A 93 -26.27 9.41 -6.08
C ALA A 93 -27.47 10.13 -5.45
N GLY A 94 -27.76 11.36 -5.87
CA GLY A 94 -28.83 12.21 -5.35
C GLY A 94 -28.48 12.91 -4.04
N ASP A 95 -29.13 14.04 -3.75
CA ASP A 95 -28.98 14.84 -2.52
C ASP A 95 -27.52 15.21 -2.19
N GLY A 96 -26.71 15.43 -3.23
CA GLY A 96 -25.28 15.72 -3.09
C GLY A 96 -24.43 14.51 -2.66
N HIS A 97 -25.04 13.34 -2.49
CA HIS A 97 -24.33 12.09 -2.27
C HIS A 97 -23.66 11.59 -3.56
N LYS A 98 -22.62 10.78 -3.38
CA LYS A 98 -21.86 10.20 -4.48
C LYS A 98 -21.79 8.69 -4.36
N ARG A 99 -21.49 8.01 -5.46
CA ARG A 99 -21.27 6.57 -5.49
C ARG A 99 -19.88 6.29 -6.01
N LEU A 100 -19.00 5.81 -5.12
CA LEU A 100 -17.69 5.33 -5.52
C LEU A 100 -17.83 3.92 -6.06
N SER A 101 -17.24 3.66 -7.22
CA SER A 101 -17.25 2.33 -7.83
C SER A 101 -16.00 2.06 -8.65
N TRP A 102 -15.68 0.78 -8.82
CA TRP A 102 -14.69 0.33 -9.79
C TRP A 102 -15.03 -1.07 -10.33
N THR A 103 -14.54 -1.36 -11.53
CA THR A 103 -14.64 -2.69 -12.11
C THR A 103 -13.44 -3.57 -11.75
N PHE A 104 -13.66 -4.88 -11.70
CA PHE A 104 -12.59 -5.88 -11.62
C PHE A 104 -13.05 -7.19 -12.26
N GLU A 105 -12.10 -8.03 -12.70
CA GLU A 105 -12.40 -9.32 -13.30
C GLU A 105 -12.34 -10.43 -12.25
N LYS A 106 -13.35 -11.31 -12.24
CA LYS A 106 -13.35 -12.56 -11.47
C LYS A 106 -13.87 -13.67 -12.38
N GLU A 107 -13.07 -14.71 -12.60
CA GLU A 107 -13.45 -15.89 -13.42
C GLU A 107 -13.93 -15.54 -14.84
N GLY A 108 -13.40 -14.47 -15.43
CA GLY A 108 -13.78 -13.99 -16.76
C GLY A 108 -15.07 -13.16 -16.80
N ILE A 109 -15.61 -12.78 -15.64
CA ILE A 109 -16.76 -11.90 -15.50
C ILE A 109 -16.32 -10.56 -14.90
N THR A 110 -16.70 -9.48 -15.58
CA THR A 110 -16.53 -8.12 -15.06
C THR A 110 -17.50 -7.86 -13.91
N MET A 111 -16.96 -7.71 -12.71
CA MET A 111 -17.67 -7.39 -11.49
C MET A 111 -17.59 -5.89 -11.20
N LEU A 112 -18.60 -5.35 -10.49
CA LEU A 112 -18.67 -3.93 -10.12
C LEU A 112 -18.72 -3.77 -8.59
N TRP A 113 -17.61 -3.32 -8.01
CA TRP A 113 -17.59 -2.83 -6.64
C TRP A 113 -18.25 -1.46 -6.60
N ARG A 114 -19.15 -1.22 -5.63
CA ARG A 114 -19.78 0.10 -5.47
C ARG A 114 -20.30 0.31 -4.05
N TRP A 115 -20.10 1.53 -3.54
CA TRP A 115 -20.65 2.00 -2.28
C TRP A 115 -21.16 3.43 -2.39
N LYS A 116 -22.26 3.74 -1.69
CA LYS A 116 -22.80 5.10 -1.59
C LYS A 116 -22.06 5.86 -0.50
N CYS A 117 -21.50 7.01 -0.85
CA CYS A 117 -20.85 7.93 0.05
C CYS A 117 -21.79 9.10 0.35
N LEU A 118 -22.10 9.28 1.62
CA LEU A 118 -22.96 10.34 2.13
C LEU A 118 -22.20 11.67 2.13
N LEU A 119 -22.89 12.76 1.84
CA LEU A 119 -22.31 14.10 1.83
C LEU A 119 -21.93 14.46 3.27
N SER A 120 -20.70 14.95 3.46
CA SER A 120 -20.27 15.41 4.77
C SER A 120 -21.06 16.67 5.16
N PRO A 121 -21.63 16.73 6.38
CA PRO A 121 -22.28 17.93 6.89
C PRO A 121 -21.29 19.09 7.09
N ASP A 122 -20.00 18.78 7.26
CA ASP A 122 -18.91 19.76 7.35
C ASP A 122 -17.73 19.29 6.49
N SER A 123 -17.79 19.64 5.20
CA SER A 123 -16.73 19.30 4.25
C SER A 123 -15.39 19.94 4.60
N LYS A 124 -15.40 21.13 5.22
CA LYS A 124 -14.16 21.80 5.61
C LYS A 124 -13.43 21.00 6.68
N LYS A 125 -14.14 20.59 7.74
CA LYS A 125 -13.57 19.77 8.80
C LYS A 125 -13.06 18.43 8.25
N SER A 126 -13.88 17.73 7.47
CA SER A 126 -13.46 16.44 6.89
C SER A 126 -12.24 16.56 5.98
N ASN A 127 -12.14 17.63 5.19
CA ASN A 127 -10.97 17.86 4.34
C ASN A 127 -9.71 18.10 5.18
N VAL A 128 -9.81 18.89 6.25
CA VAL A 128 -8.70 19.11 7.19
C VAL A 128 -8.25 17.79 7.81
N GLU A 129 -9.19 16.95 8.29
CA GLU A 129 -8.86 15.65 8.89
C GLU A 129 -8.16 14.68 7.90
N ILE A 130 -8.56 14.69 6.62
CA ILE A 130 -7.89 13.90 5.58
C ILE A 130 -6.47 14.44 5.33
N LEU A 131 -6.31 15.76 5.24
CA LEU A 131 -5.02 16.41 5.01
C LEU A 131 -4.06 16.22 6.20
N ASP A 132 -4.53 16.38 7.43
CA ASP A 132 -3.74 16.16 8.65
C ASP A 132 -3.24 14.72 8.71
N PHE A 133 -4.09 13.75 8.35
CA PHE A 133 -3.70 12.34 8.25
C PHE A 133 -2.62 12.12 7.19
N LEU A 134 -2.77 12.73 6.01
CA LEU A 134 -1.78 12.63 4.92
C LEU A 134 -0.44 13.24 5.34
N MET A 135 -0.45 14.40 5.99
CA MET A 135 0.75 15.07 6.48
C MET A 135 1.46 14.24 7.56
N GLY A 136 0.73 13.75 8.57
CA GLY A 136 1.32 12.89 9.61
C GLY A 136 1.88 11.58 9.06
N SER A 137 1.22 10.98 8.06
CA SER A 137 1.70 9.79 7.37
C SER A 137 2.99 10.07 6.58
N ASN A 138 3.05 11.21 5.88
CA ASN A 138 4.22 11.64 5.14
C ASN A 138 5.43 11.87 6.06
N ASP A 139 5.23 12.51 7.20
CA ASP A 139 6.28 12.73 8.20
C ASP A 139 6.82 11.40 8.74
N ASN A 140 5.93 10.45 9.05
CA ASN A 140 6.31 9.13 9.53
C ASN A 140 7.13 8.34 8.50
N ILE A 141 6.67 8.30 7.25
CA ILE A 141 7.36 7.60 6.16
C ILE A 141 8.71 8.25 5.89
N SER A 142 8.77 9.59 5.85
CA SER A 142 10.02 10.32 5.65
C SER A 142 11.04 9.99 6.73
N GLY A 143 10.62 9.95 8.00
CA GLY A 143 11.49 9.54 9.11
C GLY A 143 11.99 8.09 8.98
N LYS A 144 11.11 7.16 8.60
CA LYS A 144 11.49 5.74 8.37
C LYS A 144 12.49 5.59 7.22
N VAL A 145 12.26 6.26 6.10
CA VAL A 145 13.15 6.21 4.94
C VAL A 145 14.54 6.72 5.29
N VAL A 146 14.63 7.84 6.02
CA VAL A 146 15.93 8.37 6.48
C VAL A 146 16.65 7.36 7.38
N GLY A 147 15.95 6.82 8.39
CA GLY A 147 16.54 5.87 9.33
C GLY A 147 16.96 4.55 8.66
N GLU A 148 16.14 4.01 7.75
CA GLU A 148 16.46 2.78 7.02
C GLU A 148 17.65 2.98 6.07
N ASN A 149 17.74 4.15 5.43
CA ASN A 149 18.88 4.49 4.57
C ASN A 149 20.19 4.60 5.37
N GLU A 150 20.17 5.18 6.57
CA GLU A 150 21.35 5.21 7.45
C GLU A 150 21.81 3.81 7.88
N LEU A 151 20.86 2.91 8.17
CA LEU A 151 21.16 1.52 8.51
C LEU A 151 21.72 0.76 7.30
N PHE A 152 21.15 1.00 6.11
CA PHE A 152 21.62 0.42 4.86
C PHE A 152 23.08 0.82 4.56
N GLU A 153 23.43 2.11 4.67
CA GLU A 153 24.80 2.57 4.46
C GLU A 153 25.79 1.96 5.48
N LYS A 154 25.40 1.84 6.75
CA LYS A 154 26.23 1.15 7.77
C LYS A 154 26.45 -0.32 7.41
N MET A 155 25.40 -1.02 6.99
CA MET A 155 25.48 -2.42 6.60
C MET A 155 26.37 -2.61 5.37
N LYS A 156 26.27 -1.72 4.40
CA LYS A 156 27.10 -1.72 3.19
C LYS A 156 28.58 -1.56 3.54
N VAL A 157 28.94 -0.59 4.38
CA VAL A 157 30.32 -0.39 4.84
C VAL A 157 30.86 -1.64 5.54
N GLU A 158 30.04 -2.29 6.37
CA GLU A 158 30.47 -3.51 7.06
C GLU A 158 30.65 -4.69 6.10
N ALA A 159 29.76 -4.84 5.11
CA ALA A 159 29.89 -5.84 4.06
C ALA A 159 31.17 -5.65 3.23
N GLU A 160 31.52 -4.40 2.89
CA GLU A 160 32.77 -4.07 2.19
C GLU A 160 34.01 -4.44 3.02
N LYS A 161 34.00 -4.22 4.33
CA LYS A 161 35.10 -4.67 5.22
C LYS A 161 35.21 -6.19 5.26
N CYS A 162 34.09 -6.90 5.39
CA CYS A 162 34.07 -8.36 5.39
C CYS A 162 34.61 -8.92 4.06
N LEU A 163 34.25 -8.30 2.93
CA LEU A 163 34.75 -8.67 1.62
C LEU A 163 36.28 -8.50 1.56
N ALA A 164 36.79 -7.31 1.93
CA ALA A 164 38.23 -7.04 1.95
C ALA A 164 39.00 -8.00 2.87
N GLN A 165 38.42 -8.34 4.03
CA GLN A 165 39.02 -9.32 4.94
C GLN A 165 39.03 -10.74 4.33
N SER A 166 37.95 -11.15 3.65
CA SER A 166 37.87 -12.45 2.97
C SER A 166 38.88 -12.57 1.84
N GLU A 167 39.03 -11.52 1.02
CA GLU A 167 40.02 -11.47 -0.07
C GLU A 167 41.44 -11.58 0.48
N ARG A 168 41.73 -10.87 1.57
CA ARG A 168 43.02 -10.94 2.25
C ARG A 168 43.31 -12.35 2.76
N ILE A 169 42.37 -12.98 3.47
CA ILE A 169 42.54 -14.34 3.99
C ILE A 169 42.73 -15.35 2.85
N ALA A 170 42.01 -15.19 1.73
CA ALA A 170 42.16 -16.06 0.57
C ALA A 170 43.56 -15.96 -0.04
N ASN A 171 44.12 -14.74 -0.15
CA ASN A 171 45.48 -14.53 -0.64
C ASN A 171 46.53 -15.11 0.32
N GLU A 172 46.42 -14.81 1.62
CA GLU A 172 47.33 -15.35 2.65
C GLU A 172 47.32 -16.90 2.67
N ARG A 173 46.15 -17.51 2.48
CA ARG A 173 46.02 -18.96 2.34
C ARG A 173 46.76 -19.49 1.11
N LEU A 174 46.62 -18.83 -0.04
CA LEU A 174 47.25 -19.24 -1.29
C LEU A 174 48.78 -19.15 -1.20
N GLU A 175 49.30 -18.08 -0.59
CA GLU A 175 50.72 -17.91 -0.29
C GLU A 175 51.22 -19.04 0.63
N PHE A 176 50.51 -19.31 1.73
CA PHE A 176 50.87 -20.38 2.66
C PHE A 176 50.87 -21.77 2.01
N GLU A 177 49.84 -22.11 1.23
CA GLU A 177 49.78 -23.36 0.47
C GLU A 177 50.98 -23.49 -0.47
N SER A 178 51.34 -22.41 -1.19
CA SER A 178 52.48 -22.41 -2.10
C SER A 178 53.83 -22.67 -1.39
N GLU A 179 54.04 -22.09 -0.21
CA GLU A 179 55.25 -22.31 0.57
C GLU A 179 55.37 -23.75 1.10
N ILE A 180 54.24 -24.33 1.53
CA ILE A 180 54.20 -25.72 2.00
C ILE A 180 54.52 -26.67 0.84
N TYR A 181 53.85 -26.52 -0.30
CA TYR A 181 54.10 -27.39 -1.46
C TYR A 181 55.52 -27.25 -2.01
N ALA A 182 56.14 -26.06 -1.92
CA ALA A 182 57.54 -25.87 -2.29
C ALA A 182 58.51 -26.58 -1.33
N LYS A 183 58.20 -26.64 -0.03
CA LYS A 183 59.02 -27.33 1.00
C LYS A 183 58.83 -28.86 1.00
N VAL A 184 57.69 -29.33 0.52
CA VAL A 184 57.33 -30.76 0.42
C VAL A 184 57.52 -31.29 -1.03
N GLY A 185 58.15 -30.49 -1.90
CA GLY A 185 58.63 -30.96 -3.22
C GLY A 185 59.55 -32.16 -3.05
N PRO A 186 59.52 -33.11 -4.01
CA PRO A 186 59.84 -34.52 -3.79
C PRO A 186 61.17 -34.71 -3.06
N GLU A 187 61.11 -35.45 -1.95
CA GLU A 187 62.26 -36.17 -1.45
C GLU A 187 62.86 -36.96 -2.63
N ASP A 188 64.14 -36.73 -2.90
CA ASP A 188 64.93 -37.58 -3.77
C ASP A 188 64.83 -39.03 -3.27
N GLU A 189 64.10 -39.88 -4.00
CA GLU A 189 64.39 -41.32 -4.22
C GLU A 189 63.68 -41.85 -5.47
#